data_AF-Q2IXK9-F1
#
_entry.id   AF-Q2IXK9-F1
#
_cell.length_a   1.000
_cell.length_b   1.000
_cell.length_c   1.000
_cell.angle_alpha   90.00
_cell.angle_beta   90.00
_cell.angle_gamma   90.00
#
_symmetry.space_group_name_H-M   'P 1'
#
loop_
_entity.id
_entity.type
_entity.pdbx_description
1 polymer ?
#
loop_
_entity_poly.entity_id
_entity_poly.type
_entity_poly.pdbx_seq_one_letter_code
_entity_poly.pdbx_strand_id
1 'polypeptide(L)'
;MTVPWHLVGLAFLICLAVSAPGFRRVYYFVSLCYAGAIAAQSLAFGLVFHDTVGGWTLLQLALLLVYGVRLGGFLAIRERNSVYAKELAGAERRTADVKLWQKVAIWLGVSLLYTLLFLPALLTLSLQAAGVWPASTPLGVMVMFAGLVIEGVADWQKYRYKQANPSHYCDVGLYRMVRCPNYFGEMLFWFGVWLSGLSAYATVAAWLPATLGMLYIEVLMIAAAAGLERKQDERYGAQPDYQDYVRTVPILFPATAIYSLRKLRLAFR
;
A
#
# COMPACT_ATOMS: atom_id res chain seq x y z
N MET A 1 -14.00 -20.08 -9.52
CA MET A 1 -15.36 -19.83 -8.99
C MET A 1 -15.99 -18.61 -9.66
N THR A 2 -17.31 -18.44 -9.55
CA THR A 2 -17.98 -17.17 -9.85
C THR A 2 -17.67 -16.14 -8.74
N VAL A 3 -17.65 -14.86 -9.09
CA VAL A 3 -17.36 -13.80 -8.11
C VAL A 3 -18.55 -13.63 -7.15
N PRO A 4 -18.35 -13.67 -5.82
CA PRO A 4 -19.42 -13.47 -4.85
C PRO A 4 -19.74 -11.98 -4.72
N TRP A 5 -20.48 -11.42 -5.69
CA TRP A 5 -20.75 -9.98 -5.79
C TRP A 5 -21.37 -9.34 -4.54
N HIS A 6 -22.18 -10.09 -3.79
CA HIS A 6 -22.73 -9.62 -2.52
C HIS A 6 -21.64 -9.34 -1.48
N LEU A 7 -20.60 -10.17 -1.41
CA LEU A 7 -19.44 -9.95 -0.53
C LEU A 7 -18.54 -8.83 -1.05
N VAL A 8 -18.38 -8.71 -2.36
CA VAL A 8 -17.67 -7.56 -2.96
C VAL A 8 -18.40 -6.25 -2.63
N GLY A 9 -19.73 -6.25 -2.68
CA GLY A 9 -20.56 -5.13 -2.24
C GLY A 9 -20.36 -4.81 -0.77
N LEU A 10 -20.33 -5.82 0.12
CA LEU A 10 -20.02 -5.64 1.54
C LEU A 10 -18.61 -5.06 1.76
N ALA A 11 -17.60 -5.57 1.05
CA ALA A 11 -16.23 -5.05 1.10
C ALA A 11 -16.18 -3.57 0.71
N PHE A 12 -16.91 -3.18 -0.34
CA PHE A 12 -17.02 -1.79 -0.77
C PHE A 12 -17.72 -0.92 0.27
N LEU A 13 -18.82 -1.39 0.88
CA LEU A 13 -19.50 -0.67 1.97
C LEU A 13 -18.59 -0.46 3.19
N ILE A 14 -17.79 -1.46 3.57
CA ILE A 14 -16.78 -1.34 4.63
C ILE A 14 -15.77 -0.25 4.26
N CYS A 15 -15.26 -0.27 3.03
CA CYS A 15 -14.31 0.74 2.56
C CYS A 15 -14.91 2.15 2.57
N LEU A 16 -16.17 2.31 2.14
CA LEU A 16 -16.89 3.59 2.19
C LEU A 16 -17.01 4.10 3.62
N ALA A 17 -17.44 3.25 4.56
CA ALA A 17 -17.61 3.62 5.96
C ALA A 17 -16.28 4.03 6.60
N VAL A 18 -15.23 3.24 6.41
CA VAL A 18 -13.91 3.48 7.01
C VAL A 18 -13.21 4.70 6.40
N SER A 19 -13.47 5.01 5.13
CA SER A 19 -12.85 6.16 4.45
C SER A 19 -13.62 7.48 4.57
N ALA A 20 -14.81 7.48 5.18
CA ALA A 20 -15.59 8.67 5.46
C ALA A 20 -14.86 9.79 6.24
N PRO A 21 -13.91 9.51 7.18
CA PRO A 21 -13.11 10.56 7.80
C PRO A 21 -12.34 11.45 6.81
N GLY A 22 -12.09 10.98 5.58
CA GLY A 22 -11.47 11.76 4.51
C GLY A 22 -12.25 13.02 4.10
N PHE A 23 -13.56 13.10 4.37
CA PHE A 23 -14.32 14.33 4.12
C PHE A 23 -13.87 15.49 5.01
N ARG A 24 -13.37 15.19 6.22
CA ARG A 24 -12.79 16.18 7.14
C ARG A 24 -11.41 16.63 6.65
N ARG A 25 -10.56 15.67 6.26
CA ARG A 25 -9.21 15.92 5.73
C ARG A 25 -8.96 15.05 4.51
N VAL A 26 -8.84 15.65 3.33
CA VAL A 26 -8.69 14.91 2.06
C VAL A 26 -7.49 13.96 2.10
N TYR A 27 -6.42 14.34 2.78
CA TYR A 27 -5.25 13.48 2.99
C TYR A 27 -5.57 12.13 3.65
N TYR A 28 -6.59 12.07 4.52
CA TYR A 28 -6.97 10.83 5.21
C TYR A 28 -7.49 9.77 4.26
N PHE A 29 -8.14 10.15 3.15
CA PHE A 29 -8.63 9.21 2.16
C PHE A 29 -7.55 8.21 1.75
N VAL A 30 -6.33 8.70 1.48
CA VAL A 30 -5.21 7.91 0.94
C VAL A 30 -4.17 7.49 1.98
N SER A 31 -4.39 7.81 3.27
CA SER A 31 -3.43 7.53 4.35
C SER A 31 -4.05 6.64 5.42
N LEU A 32 -4.59 7.22 6.49
CA LEU A 32 -5.19 6.46 7.60
C LEU A 32 -6.37 5.59 7.14
N CYS A 33 -7.18 6.08 6.20
CA CYS A 33 -8.35 5.34 5.73
C CYS A 33 -7.96 4.12 4.88
N TYR A 34 -6.86 4.19 4.13
CA TYR A 34 -6.31 3.05 3.40
C TYR A 34 -5.94 1.91 4.36
N ALA A 35 -5.07 2.21 5.33
CA ALA A 35 -4.64 1.26 6.34
C ALA A 35 -5.82 0.68 7.13
N GLY A 36 -6.75 1.56 7.53
CA GLY A 36 -7.96 1.18 8.24
C GLY A 36 -8.88 0.28 7.41
N ALA A 37 -9.06 0.56 6.11
CA ALA A 37 -9.95 -0.21 5.25
C ALA A 37 -9.44 -1.63 5.05
N ILE A 38 -8.12 -1.82 4.88
CA ILE A 38 -7.52 -3.16 4.77
C ILE A 38 -7.65 -3.94 6.09
N ALA A 39 -7.38 -3.30 7.23
CA ALA A 39 -7.55 -3.92 8.54
C ALA A 39 -9.02 -4.29 8.83
N ALA A 40 -9.95 -3.38 8.53
CA ALA A 40 -11.38 -3.59 8.74
C ALA A 40 -11.93 -4.73 7.87
N GLN A 41 -11.54 -4.80 6.59
CA GLN A 41 -11.89 -5.92 5.71
C GLN A 41 -11.33 -7.24 6.25
N SER A 42 -10.07 -7.25 6.72
CA SER A 42 -9.45 -8.46 7.28
C SER A 42 -10.21 -8.99 8.50
N LEU A 43 -10.62 -8.11 9.41
CA LEU A 43 -11.43 -8.48 10.57
C LEU A 43 -12.84 -8.92 10.17
N ALA A 44 -13.52 -8.14 9.34
CA ALA A 44 -14.89 -8.43 8.93
C ALA A 44 -15.00 -9.76 8.19
N PHE A 45 -14.13 -10.02 7.22
CA PHE A 45 -14.16 -11.29 6.49
C PHE A 45 -13.57 -12.45 7.29
N GLY A 46 -12.68 -12.22 8.26
CA GLY A 46 -12.33 -13.23 9.25
C GLY A 46 -13.54 -13.70 10.06
N LEU A 47 -14.45 -12.78 10.43
CA LEU A 47 -15.70 -13.12 11.11
C LEU A 47 -16.73 -13.78 10.18
N VAL A 48 -16.92 -13.25 8.96
CA VAL A 48 -17.86 -13.83 7.97
C VAL A 48 -17.50 -15.27 7.64
N PHE A 49 -16.20 -15.57 7.51
CA PHE A 49 -15.70 -16.90 7.16
C PHE A 49 -15.22 -17.71 8.37
N HIS A 50 -15.57 -17.34 9.61
CA HIS A 50 -15.00 -17.91 10.84
C HIS A 50 -15.04 -19.45 10.92
N ASP A 51 -16.09 -20.10 10.38
CA ASP A 51 -16.23 -21.56 10.37
C ASP A 51 -15.29 -22.28 9.38
N THR A 52 -14.78 -21.55 8.38
CA THR A 52 -14.07 -22.13 7.23
C THR A 52 -12.65 -21.61 7.08
N VAL A 53 -12.34 -20.44 7.64
CA VAL A 53 -11.02 -19.80 7.54
C VAL A 53 -9.99 -20.60 8.34
N GLY A 54 -8.83 -20.86 7.74
CA GLY A 54 -7.82 -21.71 8.37
C GLY A 54 -6.58 -21.87 7.51
N GLY A 55 -5.50 -22.34 8.13
CA GLY A 55 -4.22 -22.56 7.45
C GLY A 55 -3.72 -21.29 6.75
N TRP A 56 -3.47 -21.39 5.45
CA TRP A 56 -2.86 -20.31 4.66
C TRP A 56 -3.78 -19.11 4.43
N THR A 57 -5.10 -19.27 4.35
CA THR A 57 -6.03 -18.12 4.22
C THR A 57 -6.16 -17.33 5.52
N LEU A 58 -6.04 -18.00 6.67
CA LEU A 58 -5.94 -17.31 7.97
C LEU A 58 -4.65 -16.51 8.06
N LEU A 59 -3.51 -17.09 7.66
CA LEU A 59 -2.23 -16.38 7.60
C LEU A 59 -2.29 -15.18 6.64
N GLN A 60 -2.95 -15.33 5.50
CA GLN A 60 -3.18 -14.23 4.57
C GLN A 60 -3.93 -13.06 5.22
N LEU A 61 -5.05 -13.35 5.91
CA LEU A 61 -5.81 -12.32 6.64
C LEU A 61 -5.00 -11.69 7.77
N ALA A 62 -4.23 -12.50 8.49
CA ALA A 62 -3.36 -12.00 9.55
C ALA A 62 -2.30 -11.04 8.99
N LEU A 63 -1.69 -11.34 7.84
CA LEU A 63 -0.73 -10.44 7.19
C LEU A 63 -1.38 -9.15 6.70
N LEU A 64 -2.59 -9.19 6.14
CA LEU A 64 -3.35 -7.99 5.74
C LEU A 64 -3.72 -7.13 6.95
N LEU A 65 -4.11 -7.77 8.06
CA LEU A 65 -4.39 -7.09 9.31
C LEU A 65 -3.13 -6.44 9.89
N VAL A 66 -2.01 -7.18 9.96
CA VAL A 66 -0.73 -6.65 10.43
C VAL A 66 -0.26 -5.50 9.53
N TYR A 67 -0.40 -5.62 8.22
CA TYR A 67 -0.11 -4.55 7.27
C TYR A 67 -0.90 -3.27 7.60
N GLY A 68 -2.24 -3.40 7.73
CA GLY A 68 -3.12 -2.27 8.05
C GLY A 68 -2.83 -1.65 9.42
N VAL A 69 -2.64 -2.47 10.45
CA VAL A 69 -2.33 -1.99 11.82
C VAL A 69 -0.95 -1.31 11.88
N ARG A 70 0.07 -1.89 11.25
CA ARG A 70 1.42 -1.30 11.21
C ARG A 70 1.39 0.05 10.49
N LEU A 71 0.79 0.11 9.29
CA LEU A 71 0.72 1.34 8.51
C LEU A 71 -0.11 2.41 9.24
N GLY A 72 -1.28 2.04 9.76
CA GLY A 72 -2.14 2.94 10.52
C GLY A 72 -1.48 3.44 11.81
N GLY A 73 -0.82 2.56 12.55
CA GLY A 73 -0.08 2.89 13.76
C GLY A 73 1.09 3.85 13.48
N PHE A 74 1.88 3.57 12.44
CA PHE A 74 2.96 4.47 12.01
C PHE A 74 2.45 5.86 11.65
N LEU A 75 1.35 5.95 10.89
CA LEU A 75 0.75 7.23 10.51
C LEU A 75 0.17 7.98 11.72
N ALA A 76 -0.54 7.29 12.61
CA ALA A 76 -1.13 7.88 13.81
C ALA A 76 -0.07 8.41 14.80
N ILE A 77 1.05 7.70 14.94
CA ILE A 77 2.19 8.16 15.77
C ILE A 77 2.85 9.37 15.10
N ARG A 78 3.06 9.32 13.77
CA ARG A 78 3.73 10.40 13.03
C ARG A 78 2.93 11.70 13.02
N GLU A 79 1.61 11.64 13.03
CA GLU A 79 0.75 12.83 13.14
C GLU A 79 1.00 13.65 14.41
N ARG A 80 1.49 13.02 15.48
CA ARG A 80 1.85 13.73 16.72
C ARG A 80 3.18 14.47 16.65
N ASN A 81 3.95 14.31 15.57
CA ASN A 81 5.24 14.97 15.39
C ASN A 81 5.07 16.38 14.79
N SER A 82 5.66 17.39 15.43
CA SER A 82 5.54 18.81 15.06
C SER A 82 6.10 19.14 13.66
N VAL A 83 7.11 18.41 13.19
CA VAL A 83 7.66 18.57 11.83
C VAL A 83 6.65 18.10 10.79
N TYR A 84 5.99 16.97 11.06
CA TYR A 84 4.98 16.41 10.17
C TYR A 84 3.67 17.21 10.22
N ALA A 85 3.34 17.82 11.35
CA ALA A 85 2.22 18.76 11.45
C ALA A 85 2.35 19.93 10.45
N LYS A 86 3.57 20.42 10.20
CA LYS A 86 3.83 21.44 9.17
C LYS A 86 3.61 20.90 7.75
N GLU A 87 4.05 19.68 7.47
CA GLU A 87 3.81 19.03 6.17
C GLU A 87 2.31 18.78 5.93
N LEU A 88 1.59 18.34 6.96
CA LEU A 88 0.15 18.11 6.94
C LEU A 88 -0.60 19.42 6.71
N ALA A 89 -0.25 20.50 7.40
CA ALA A 89 -0.82 21.82 7.16
C ALA A 89 -0.56 22.30 5.72
N GLY A 90 0.62 22.00 5.17
CA GLY A 90 0.93 22.26 3.76
C GLY A 90 0.07 21.44 2.80
N ALA A 91 -0.22 20.17 3.14
CA ALA A 91 -1.13 19.33 2.36
C ALA A 91 -2.57 19.82 2.43
N GLU A 92 -3.05 20.20 3.63
CA GLU A 92 -4.38 20.77 3.83
C GLU A 92 -4.57 22.03 2.99
N ARG A 93 -3.59 22.95 2.99
CA ARG A 93 -3.60 24.14 2.14
C ARG A 93 -3.71 23.80 0.65
N ARG A 94 -2.97 22.80 0.17
CA ARG A 94 -3.04 22.35 -1.24
C ARG A 94 -4.39 21.71 -1.60
N THR A 95 -5.12 21.21 -0.62
CA THR A 95 -6.43 20.56 -0.81
C THR A 95 -7.60 21.42 -0.35
N ALA A 96 -7.37 22.68 0.03
CA ALA A 96 -8.41 23.56 0.57
C ALA A 96 -9.52 23.84 -0.45
N ASP A 97 -9.15 23.95 -1.72
CA ASP A 97 -10.08 24.26 -2.83
C ASP A 97 -10.79 23.02 -3.41
N VAL A 98 -10.58 21.84 -2.82
CA VAL A 98 -11.23 20.60 -3.29
C VAL A 98 -12.72 20.65 -2.96
N LYS A 99 -13.53 20.75 -4.02
CA LYS A 99 -14.99 20.83 -3.95
C LYS A 99 -15.58 19.53 -3.43
N LEU A 100 -16.78 19.59 -2.83
CA LEU A 100 -17.45 18.41 -2.27
C LEU A 100 -17.60 17.27 -3.29
N TRP A 101 -17.99 17.56 -4.53
CA TRP A 101 -18.14 16.53 -5.56
C TRP A 101 -16.80 15.85 -5.90
N GLN A 102 -15.68 16.57 -5.83
CA GLN A 102 -14.33 15.99 -6.00
C GLN A 102 -14.00 15.09 -4.81
N LYS A 103 -14.35 15.51 -3.58
CA LYS A 103 -14.21 14.64 -2.38
C LYS A 103 -15.03 13.37 -2.51
N VAL A 104 -16.27 13.45 -3.02
CA VAL A 104 -17.11 12.27 -3.28
C VAL A 104 -16.48 11.37 -4.35
N ALA A 105 -15.98 11.93 -5.45
CA ALA A 105 -15.29 11.17 -6.49
C ALA A 105 -14.03 10.46 -5.94
N ILE A 106 -13.22 11.16 -5.15
CA ILE A 106 -12.06 10.58 -4.45
C ILE A 106 -12.53 9.46 -3.51
N TRP A 107 -13.53 9.70 -2.68
CA TRP A 107 -14.06 8.74 -1.72
C TRP A 107 -14.52 7.43 -2.36
N LEU A 108 -15.31 7.53 -3.43
CA LEU A 108 -15.75 6.37 -4.21
C LEU A 108 -14.56 5.67 -4.88
N GLY A 109 -13.65 6.43 -5.48
CA GLY A 109 -12.47 5.90 -6.17
C GLY A 109 -11.52 5.15 -5.25
N VAL A 110 -11.17 5.73 -4.08
CA VAL A 110 -10.28 5.07 -3.11
C VAL A 110 -10.96 3.87 -2.46
N SER A 111 -12.26 3.94 -2.18
CA SER A 111 -13.01 2.81 -1.62
C SER A 111 -13.07 1.65 -2.60
N LEU A 112 -13.24 1.94 -3.89
CA LEU A 112 -13.19 0.93 -4.95
C LEU A 112 -11.79 0.33 -5.01
N LEU A 113 -10.74 1.14 -5.02
CA LEU A 113 -9.36 0.65 -5.02
C LEU A 113 -9.08 -0.29 -3.84
N TYR A 114 -9.47 0.07 -2.62
CA TYR A 114 -9.24 -0.78 -1.43
C TYR A 114 -10.02 -2.09 -1.48
N THR A 115 -11.20 -2.06 -2.10
CA THR A 115 -11.97 -3.28 -2.39
C THR A 115 -11.25 -4.15 -3.40
N LEU A 116 -10.73 -3.57 -4.48
CA LEU A 116 -10.00 -4.30 -5.54
C LEU A 116 -8.69 -4.90 -5.04
N LEU A 117 -7.98 -4.17 -4.18
CA LEU A 117 -6.74 -4.66 -3.54
C LEU A 117 -7.00 -5.84 -2.60
N PHE A 118 -8.12 -5.84 -1.89
CA PHE A 118 -8.50 -6.94 -0.99
C PHE A 118 -9.18 -8.11 -1.72
N LEU A 119 -9.72 -7.88 -2.92
CA LEU A 119 -10.48 -8.87 -3.70
C LEU A 119 -9.79 -10.24 -3.83
N PRO A 120 -8.47 -10.36 -4.10
CA PRO A 120 -7.79 -11.65 -4.10
C PRO A 120 -7.96 -12.45 -2.81
N ALA A 121 -7.86 -11.80 -1.64
CA ALA A 121 -8.06 -12.43 -0.34
C ALA A 121 -9.52 -12.85 -0.14
N LEU A 122 -10.48 -12.03 -0.58
CA LEU A 122 -11.90 -12.38 -0.53
C LEU A 122 -12.21 -13.60 -1.41
N LEU A 123 -11.63 -13.68 -2.61
CA LEU A 123 -11.84 -14.80 -3.53
C LEU A 123 -11.21 -16.09 -3.03
N THR A 124 -10.02 -16.05 -2.41
CA THR A 124 -9.39 -17.24 -1.79
C THR A 124 -10.19 -17.75 -0.60
N LEU A 125 -10.68 -16.86 0.28
CA LEU A 125 -11.58 -17.23 1.38
C LEU A 125 -12.84 -17.93 0.85
N SER A 126 -13.46 -17.35 -0.17
CA SER A 126 -14.68 -17.89 -0.76
C SER A 126 -14.44 -19.24 -1.45
N LEU A 127 -13.28 -19.43 -2.07
CA LEU A 127 -12.89 -20.70 -2.68
C LEU A 127 -12.70 -21.79 -1.61
N GLN A 128 -12.03 -21.47 -0.51
CA GLN A 128 -11.84 -22.38 0.62
C GLN A 128 -13.17 -22.73 1.30
N ALA A 129 -14.07 -21.75 1.48
CA ALA A 129 -15.39 -21.98 2.03
C ALA A 129 -16.26 -22.91 1.14
N ALA A 130 -16.01 -22.93 -0.17
CA ALA A 130 -16.62 -23.89 -1.09
C ALA A 130 -15.97 -25.29 -1.05
N GLY A 131 -15.05 -25.55 -0.11
CA GLY A 131 -14.37 -26.83 0.04
C GLY A 131 -13.23 -27.07 -0.95
N VAL A 132 -12.78 -26.03 -1.67
CA VAL A 132 -11.72 -26.14 -2.69
C VAL A 132 -10.41 -25.58 -2.13
N TRP A 133 -9.35 -26.38 -2.18
CA TRP A 133 -8.02 -25.96 -1.74
C TRP A 133 -7.41 -24.87 -2.64
N PRO A 134 -7.11 -23.66 -2.12
CA PRO A 134 -6.54 -22.57 -2.91
C PRO A 134 -5.02 -22.73 -3.06
N ALA A 135 -4.59 -23.55 -4.03
CA ALA A 135 -3.20 -23.98 -4.20
C ALA A 135 -2.18 -22.83 -4.41
N SER A 136 -2.60 -21.66 -4.92
CA SER A 136 -1.74 -20.49 -5.09
C SER A 136 -1.51 -19.68 -3.80
N THR A 137 -2.38 -19.84 -2.80
CA THR A 137 -2.34 -19.03 -1.56
C THR A 137 -1.02 -19.15 -0.80
N PRO A 138 -0.42 -20.34 -0.60
CA PRO A 138 0.86 -20.44 0.08
C PRO A 138 1.98 -19.60 -0.53
N LEU A 139 2.12 -19.64 -1.87
CA LEU A 139 3.14 -18.85 -2.57
C LEU A 139 2.87 -17.34 -2.41
N GLY A 140 1.62 -16.91 -2.60
CA GLY A 140 1.24 -15.51 -2.40
C GLY A 140 1.53 -15.03 -0.97
N VAL A 141 1.18 -15.84 0.04
CA VAL A 141 1.45 -15.53 1.46
C VAL A 141 2.95 -15.41 1.75
N MET A 142 3.79 -16.27 1.17
CA MET A 142 5.24 -16.16 1.33
C MET A 142 5.78 -14.85 0.73
N VAL A 143 5.27 -14.45 -0.44
CA VAL A 143 5.64 -13.18 -1.08
C VAL A 143 5.12 -11.98 -0.28
N MET A 144 3.88 -12.06 0.23
CA MET A 144 3.33 -11.05 1.15
C MET A 144 4.21 -10.86 2.37
N PHE A 145 4.60 -11.97 3.01
CA PHE A 145 5.45 -11.93 4.19
C PHE A 145 6.81 -11.28 3.89
N ALA A 146 7.46 -11.65 2.78
CA ALA A 146 8.71 -11.03 2.35
C ALA A 146 8.55 -9.52 2.13
N GLY A 147 7.49 -9.09 1.44
CA GLY A 147 7.19 -7.67 1.21
C GLY A 147 7.00 -6.91 2.53
N LEU A 148 6.22 -7.46 3.46
CA LEU A 148 5.97 -6.87 4.77
C LEU A 148 7.26 -6.74 5.61
N VAL A 149 8.13 -7.74 5.57
CA VAL A 149 9.43 -7.72 6.26
C VAL A 149 10.35 -6.65 5.65
N ILE A 150 10.47 -6.61 4.32
CA ILE A 150 11.29 -5.61 3.62
C ILE A 150 10.80 -4.19 3.96
N GLU A 151 9.49 -3.96 3.88
CA GLU A 151 8.90 -2.68 4.20
C GLU A 151 9.14 -2.29 5.67
N GLY A 152 8.84 -3.19 6.61
CA GLY A 152 9.00 -2.94 8.04
C GLY A 152 10.46 -2.67 8.44
N VAL A 153 11.42 -3.42 7.89
CA VAL A 153 12.85 -3.21 8.13
C VAL A 153 13.31 -1.89 7.52
N ALA A 154 12.89 -1.56 6.30
CA ALA A 154 13.23 -0.29 5.66
C ALA A 154 12.72 0.92 6.47
N ASP A 155 11.45 0.91 6.87
CA ASP A 155 10.87 1.99 7.67
C ASP A 155 11.59 2.15 9.01
N TRP A 156 11.92 1.04 9.68
CA TRP A 156 12.67 1.06 10.93
C TRP A 156 14.09 1.61 10.77
N GLN A 157 14.82 1.19 9.73
CA GLN A 157 16.15 1.69 9.40
C GLN A 157 16.12 3.20 9.15
N LYS A 158 15.16 3.66 8.33
CA LYS A 158 14.98 5.08 8.03
C LYS A 158 14.61 5.89 9.25
N TYR A 159 13.70 5.39 10.09
CA TYR A 159 13.30 6.04 11.33
C TYR A 159 14.48 6.21 12.29
N ARG A 160 15.24 5.14 12.55
CA ARG A 160 16.43 5.20 13.42
C ARG A 160 17.51 6.11 12.86
N TYR A 161 17.81 6.00 11.57
CA TYR A 161 18.81 6.84 10.93
C TYR A 161 18.45 8.33 11.01
N LYS A 162 17.19 8.67 10.75
CA LYS A 162 16.72 10.07 10.78
C LYS A 162 16.66 10.69 12.17
N GLN A 163 16.56 9.88 13.22
CA GLN A 163 16.71 10.39 14.59
C GLN A 163 18.14 10.82 14.88
N ALA A 164 19.14 10.06 14.42
CA ALA A 164 20.54 10.42 14.59
C ALA A 164 21.02 11.48 13.58
N ASN A 165 20.51 11.44 12.35
CA ASN A 165 20.96 12.24 11.21
C ASN A 165 19.79 12.98 10.54
N PRO A 166 19.19 14.00 11.19
CA PRO A 166 17.97 14.64 10.70
C PRO A 166 18.16 15.35 9.34
N SER A 167 19.37 15.89 9.11
CA SER A 167 19.75 16.67 7.92
C SER A 167 20.31 15.83 6.76
N HIS A 168 20.53 14.52 6.92
CA HIS A 168 21.14 13.67 5.89
C HIS A 168 20.14 12.64 5.34
N TYR A 169 20.23 12.27 4.05
CA TYR A 169 19.38 11.22 3.48
C TYR A 169 19.74 9.84 4.05
N CYS A 170 18.77 8.93 4.10
CA CYS A 170 19.03 7.57 4.60
C CYS A 170 19.70 6.76 3.51
N ASP A 171 20.90 6.29 3.78
CA ASP A 171 21.80 5.58 2.87
C ASP A 171 22.41 4.33 3.52
N VAL A 172 21.76 3.79 4.56
CA VAL A 172 22.21 2.62 5.31
C VAL A 172 21.29 1.42 5.11
N GLY A 173 21.81 0.21 5.37
CA GLY A 173 21.03 -1.02 5.30
C GLY A 173 20.44 -1.24 3.90
N LEU A 174 19.12 -1.45 3.82
CA LEU A 174 18.41 -1.67 2.56
C LEU A 174 18.52 -0.46 1.62
N TYR A 175 18.68 0.75 2.18
CA TYR A 175 18.85 1.97 1.38
C TYR A 175 20.17 1.98 0.58
N ARG A 176 21.17 1.15 0.94
CA ARG A 176 22.39 0.98 0.11
C ARG A 176 22.13 0.20 -1.17
N MET A 177 21.09 -0.61 -1.20
CA MET A 177 20.77 -1.49 -2.33
C MET A 177 19.75 -0.86 -3.27
N VAL A 178 18.82 -0.07 -2.73
CA VAL A 178 17.76 0.60 -3.47
C VAL A 178 17.28 1.81 -2.69
N ARG A 179 16.93 2.93 -3.36
CA ARG A 179 16.60 4.20 -2.68
C ARG A 179 15.21 4.23 -2.05
N CYS A 180 14.27 3.41 -2.54
CA CYS A 180 12.90 3.27 -2.03
C CYS A 180 12.57 1.80 -1.64
N PRO A 181 13.31 1.17 -0.71
CA PRO A 181 13.10 -0.23 -0.34
C PRO A 181 11.75 -0.48 0.32
N ASN A 182 11.23 0.50 1.06
CA ASN A 182 9.90 0.42 1.66
C ASN A 182 8.78 0.40 0.60
N TYR A 183 8.92 1.16 -0.49
CA TYR A 183 7.92 1.14 -1.57
C TYR A 183 8.00 -0.17 -2.35
N PHE A 184 9.20 -0.71 -2.55
CA PHE A 184 9.37 -2.04 -3.12
C PHE A 184 8.76 -3.14 -2.24
N GLY A 185 8.91 -3.05 -0.93
CA GLY A 185 8.25 -3.95 0.03
C GLY A 185 6.73 -3.90 -0.09
N GLU A 186 6.15 -2.70 -0.22
CA GLU A 186 4.71 -2.51 -0.45
C GLU A 186 4.26 -3.12 -1.79
N MET A 187 4.99 -2.88 -2.88
CA MET A 187 4.73 -3.50 -4.19
C MET A 187 4.74 -5.04 -4.09
N LEU A 188 5.79 -5.61 -3.50
CA LEU A 188 5.87 -7.06 -3.28
C LEU A 188 4.71 -7.59 -2.44
N PHE A 189 4.30 -6.86 -1.41
CA PHE A 189 3.17 -7.25 -0.57
C PHE A 189 1.90 -7.41 -1.40
N TRP A 190 1.54 -6.39 -2.19
CA TRP A 190 0.33 -6.41 -3.01
C TRP A 190 0.41 -7.35 -4.20
N PHE A 191 1.60 -7.52 -4.79
CA PHE A 191 1.84 -8.58 -5.76
C PHE A 191 1.60 -9.96 -5.14
N GLY A 192 2.04 -10.20 -3.90
CA GLY A 192 1.75 -11.41 -3.14
C GLY A 192 0.26 -11.62 -2.87
N VAL A 193 -0.48 -10.55 -2.54
CA VAL A 193 -1.95 -10.60 -2.40
C VAL A 193 -2.60 -11.04 -3.71
N TRP A 194 -2.23 -10.43 -4.83
CA TRP A 194 -2.73 -10.84 -6.15
C TRP A 194 -2.35 -12.29 -6.50
N LEU A 195 -1.11 -12.68 -6.23
CA LEU A 195 -0.59 -14.02 -6.52
C LEU A 195 -1.32 -15.10 -5.70
N SER A 196 -1.67 -14.80 -4.46
CA SER A 196 -2.39 -15.73 -3.58
C SER A 196 -3.74 -16.16 -4.17
N GLY A 197 -4.36 -15.31 -4.99
CA GLY A 197 -5.70 -15.51 -5.56
C GLY A 197 -5.75 -16.24 -6.89
N LEU A 198 -4.61 -16.61 -7.51
CA LEU A 198 -4.58 -17.22 -8.84
C LEU A 198 -5.52 -18.44 -8.98
N SER A 199 -5.58 -19.32 -7.97
CA SER A 199 -6.47 -20.49 -7.96
C SER A 199 -7.96 -20.13 -7.98
N ALA A 200 -8.32 -18.91 -7.56
CA ALA A 200 -9.70 -18.45 -7.50
C ALA A 200 -10.16 -17.70 -8.76
N TYR A 201 -9.22 -17.22 -9.59
CA TYR A 201 -9.51 -16.46 -10.81
C TYR A 201 -9.98 -17.36 -11.96
N ALA A 202 -11.23 -17.85 -11.90
CA ALA A 202 -11.76 -18.72 -12.95
C ALA A 202 -12.46 -17.95 -14.10
N THR A 203 -12.76 -16.67 -13.91
CA THR A 203 -13.52 -15.87 -14.88
C THR A 203 -12.86 -14.52 -15.13
N VAL A 204 -13.14 -13.90 -16.27
CA VAL A 204 -12.69 -12.52 -16.57
C VAL A 204 -13.14 -11.55 -15.49
N ALA A 205 -14.35 -11.75 -14.94
CA ALA A 205 -14.89 -10.96 -13.85
C ALA A 205 -14.11 -11.08 -12.54
N ALA A 206 -13.33 -12.13 -12.32
CA ALA A 206 -12.40 -12.24 -11.20
C ALA A 206 -11.02 -11.68 -11.55
N TRP A 207 -10.48 -12.05 -12.72
CA TRP A 207 -9.16 -11.65 -13.19
C TRP A 207 -9.00 -10.14 -13.34
N LEU A 208 -9.94 -9.50 -14.05
CA LEU A 208 -9.84 -8.10 -14.41
C LEU A 208 -9.78 -7.19 -13.17
N PRO A 209 -10.76 -7.19 -12.25
CA PRO A 209 -10.73 -6.31 -11.08
C PRO A 209 -9.54 -6.59 -10.14
N ALA A 210 -9.18 -7.87 -9.92
CA ALA A 210 -8.04 -8.22 -9.07
C ALA A 210 -6.72 -7.69 -9.66
N THR A 211 -6.53 -7.84 -10.98
CA THR A 211 -5.34 -7.36 -11.68
C THR A 211 -5.30 -5.84 -11.76
N LEU A 212 -6.45 -5.18 -11.96
CA LEU A 212 -6.53 -3.72 -11.94
C LEU A 212 -6.14 -3.13 -10.58
N GLY A 213 -6.60 -3.75 -9.48
CA GLY A 213 -6.19 -3.35 -8.12
C GLY A 213 -4.68 -3.42 -7.94
N MET A 214 -4.07 -4.57 -8.30
CA MET A 214 -2.63 -4.78 -8.25
C MET A 214 -1.86 -3.78 -9.14
N LEU A 215 -2.20 -3.65 -10.42
CA LEU A 215 -1.49 -2.73 -11.31
C LEU A 215 -1.62 -1.27 -10.88
N TYR A 216 -2.76 -0.88 -10.31
CA TYR A 216 -2.94 0.47 -9.80
C TYR A 216 -1.95 0.78 -8.67
N ILE A 217 -1.78 -0.12 -7.68
CA ILE A 217 -0.85 0.13 -6.57
C ILE A 217 0.61 0.12 -7.03
N GLU A 218 0.98 -0.73 -7.99
CA GLU A 218 2.31 -0.72 -8.61
C GLU A 218 2.62 0.63 -9.27
N VAL A 219 1.69 1.15 -10.09
CA VAL A 219 1.81 2.45 -10.73
C VAL A 219 1.83 3.58 -9.71
N LEU A 220 1.02 3.49 -8.66
CA LEU A 220 0.99 4.47 -7.57
C LEU A 220 2.34 4.52 -6.83
N MET A 221 2.95 3.37 -6.55
CA MET A 221 4.25 3.28 -5.88
C MET A 221 5.38 3.84 -6.74
N ILE A 222 5.36 3.57 -8.05
CA ILE A 222 6.29 4.17 -9.01
C ILE A 222 6.13 5.71 -9.04
N ALA A 223 4.88 6.20 -9.11
CA ALA A 223 4.61 7.64 -9.09
C ALA A 223 5.02 8.30 -7.76
N ALA A 224 4.78 7.63 -6.64
CA ALA A 224 5.19 8.06 -5.31
C ALA A 224 6.72 8.12 -5.18
N ALA A 225 7.44 7.13 -5.74
CA ALA A 225 8.91 7.11 -5.76
C ALA A 225 9.47 8.29 -6.55
N ALA A 226 8.90 8.57 -7.73
CA ALA A 226 9.27 9.74 -8.53
C ALA A 226 9.00 11.07 -7.79
N GLY A 227 7.89 11.15 -7.05
CA GLY A 227 7.57 12.29 -6.19
C GLY A 227 8.52 12.45 -5.02
N LEU A 228 8.94 11.35 -4.39
CA LEU A 228 9.91 11.36 -3.30
C LEU A 228 11.29 11.80 -3.79
N GLU A 229 11.75 11.27 -4.94
CA GLU A 229 13.01 11.66 -5.56
C GLU A 229 13.10 13.17 -5.77
N ARG A 230 12.06 13.79 -6.37
CA ARG A 230 12.04 15.25 -6.56
C ARG A 230 12.18 16.03 -5.25
N LYS A 231 11.47 15.62 -4.20
CA LYS A 231 11.55 16.26 -2.88
C LYS A 231 12.93 16.08 -2.22
N GLN A 232 13.56 14.92 -2.42
CA GLN A 232 14.91 14.67 -1.94
C GLN A 232 15.93 15.49 -2.71
N ASP A 233 15.75 15.66 -4.02
CA ASP A 233 16.60 16.52 -4.85
C ASP A 233 16.50 17.98 -4.45
N GLU A 234 15.30 18.49 -4.15
CA GLU A 234 15.11 19.84 -3.61
C GLU A 234 15.84 20.05 -2.28
N ARG A 235 15.96 18.99 -1.46
CA ARG A 235 16.51 19.08 -0.11
C ARG A 235 18.00 18.78 -0.01
N TYR A 236 18.50 17.80 -0.76
CA TYR A 236 19.87 17.28 -0.69
C TYR A 236 20.63 17.46 -2.01
N GLY A 237 20.00 17.97 -3.07
CA GLY A 237 20.57 18.00 -4.41
C GLY A 237 21.87 18.79 -4.55
N ALA A 238 22.14 19.75 -3.65
CA ALA A 238 23.39 20.49 -3.61
C ALA A 238 24.57 19.70 -2.99
N GLN A 239 24.30 18.56 -2.34
CA GLN A 239 25.31 17.75 -1.66
C GLN A 239 25.96 16.76 -2.66
N PRO A 240 27.30 16.75 -2.82
CA PRO A 240 27.97 15.88 -3.80
C PRO A 240 27.77 14.38 -3.54
N ASP A 241 27.82 13.97 -2.28
CA ASP A 241 27.59 12.59 -1.83
C ASP A 241 26.18 12.09 -2.19
N TYR A 242 25.16 12.93 -2.05
CA TYR A 242 23.80 12.61 -2.49
C TYR A 242 23.74 12.38 -4.01
N GLN A 243 24.44 13.19 -4.81
CA GLN A 243 24.46 12.99 -6.26
C GLN A 243 25.13 11.66 -6.65
N ASP A 244 26.20 11.29 -5.96
CA ASP A 244 26.86 10.00 -6.16
C ASP A 244 25.96 8.84 -5.76
N TYR A 245 25.23 8.97 -4.65
CA TYR A 245 24.23 8.00 -4.22
C TYR A 245 23.10 7.82 -5.25
N VAL A 246 22.54 8.90 -5.79
CA VAL A 246 21.48 8.83 -6.82
C VAL A 246 21.98 8.18 -8.12
N ARG A 247 23.26 8.36 -8.48
CA ARG A 247 23.87 7.78 -9.69
C ARG A 247 24.18 6.30 -9.56
N THR A 248 24.45 5.82 -8.35
CA THR A 248 24.95 4.46 -8.10
C THR A 248 23.91 3.52 -7.50
N VAL A 249 22.87 4.06 -6.86
CA VAL A 249 21.84 3.26 -6.18
C VAL A 249 20.51 3.33 -6.95
N PRO A 250 19.98 2.18 -7.43
CA PRO A 250 18.71 2.11 -8.14
C PRO A 250 17.55 2.67 -7.30
N ILE A 251 16.53 3.23 -7.94
CA ILE A 251 15.44 3.90 -7.21
C ILE A 251 14.45 2.94 -6.56
N LEU A 252 14.03 1.88 -7.25
CA LEU A 252 12.88 1.06 -6.84
C LEU A 252 13.11 -0.45 -6.91
N PHE A 253 13.77 -0.94 -7.95
CA PHE A 253 14.04 -2.38 -8.10
C PHE A 253 15.54 -2.66 -7.86
N PRO A 254 15.88 -3.51 -6.87
CA PRO A 254 17.27 -3.90 -6.62
C PRO A 254 17.94 -4.48 -7.87
N ALA A 255 19.24 -4.21 -8.04
CA ALA A 255 20.05 -4.71 -9.16
C ALA A 255 19.53 -4.36 -10.57
N THR A 256 18.71 -3.32 -10.71
CA THR A 256 18.29 -2.79 -12.01
C THR A 256 19.03 -1.50 -12.34
N ALA A 257 19.20 -1.19 -13.63
CA ALA A 257 19.80 0.07 -14.07
C ALA A 257 18.81 1.26 -14.05
N ILE A 258 17.71 1.16 -13.28
CA ILE A 258 16.71 2.22 -13.17
C ILE A 258 17.11 3.14 -12.01
N TYR A 259 17.96 4.11 -12.32
CA TYR A 259 18.49 5.04 -11.33
C TYR A 259 17.62 6.25 -11.08
N SER A 260 16.71 6.64 -11.98
CA SER A 260 15.87 7.83 -11.77
C SER A 260 14.50 7.69 -12.42
N LEU A 261 13.48 8.24 -11.75
CA LEU A 261 12.12 8.38 -12.25
C LEU A 261 11.71 9.85 -12.38
N ARG A 262 12.64 10.79 -12.28
CA ARG A 262 12.36 12.24 -12.25
C ARG A 262 11.56 12.73 -13.47
N LYS A 263 11.80 12.14 -14.64
CA LYS A 263 11.10 12.47 -15.90
C LYS A 263 9.68 11.91 -15.97
N LEU A 264 9.32 10.98 -15.07
CA LEU A 264 8.00 10.38 -15.03
C LEU A 264 6.99 11.40 -14.48
N ARG A 265 6.18 11.96 -15.38
CA ARG A 265 5.07 12.86 -15.06
C ARG A 265 3.76 12.10 -14.99
N LEU A 266 3.66 11.13 -14.08
CA LEU A 266 2.36 10.57 -13.69
C LEU A 266 1.74 11.55 -12.68
N ALA A 267 0.96 12.49 -13.18
CA ALA A 267 0.20 13.41 -12.33
C ALA A 267 -1.20 12.85 -12.14
N PHE A 268 -1.44 12.17 -11.02
CA PHE A 268 -2.79 11.99 -10.50
C PHE A 268 -3.21 13.34 -9.90
N ARG A 269 -3.77 14.22 -10.74
CA ARG A 269 -4.33 15.51 -10.33
C ARG A 269 -5.70 15.31 -9.70
#